data_AF-A0A9X7Y0D5-F1
#
_entry.id   AF-A0A9X7Y0D5-F1
#
_cell.length_a   1.000
_cell.length_b   1.000
_cell.length_c   1.000
_cell.angle_alpha   90.00
_cell.angle_beta   90.00
_cell.angle_gamma   90.00
#
_symmetry.space_group_name_H-M   'P 1'
#
loop_
_entity.id
_entity.type
_entity.pdbx_description
1 polymer ?
#
loop_
_entity_poly.entity_id
_entity_poly.type
_entity_poly.pdbx_seq_one_letter_code
_entity_poly.pdbx_strand_id
1 'polypeptide(L)'
;MTQEKVVRVVGYYRDPGFFERVAGAFRKLLMDINWMQARKVSDDGLYEIYMSIPYSNNFDIAIQNLSKTVDIEKVEILEDAKVVTYIIRNNGTIIEGEPSQAREYDIVVFKPVFTKVTTISWGIVSGKSVY
;
A
#
# COMPACT_ATOMS: atom_id res chain seq x y z
N MET A 1 -5.48 5.08 -20.05
CA MET A 1 -4.49 4.75 -19.02
C MET A 1 -5.09 5.19 -17.70
N THR A 2 -5.43 4.25 -16.83
CA THR A 2 -6.10 4.55 -15.56
C THR A 2 -5.08 5.12 -14.59
N GLN A 3 -5.40 6.23 -13.91
CA GLN A 3 -4.48 6.81 -12.94
C GLN A 3 -4.29 5.84 -11.77
N GLU A 4 -3.06 5.44 -11.47
CA GLU A 4 -2.77 4.64 -10.27
C GLU A 4 -2.80 5.52 -9.02
N LYS A 5 -3.31 4.97 -7.92
CA LYS A 5 -3.25 5.57 -6.60
C LYS A 5 -2.41 4.69 -5.69
N VAL A 6 -1.47 5.31 -4.97
CA VAL A 6 -0.69 4.62 -3.95
C VAL A 6 -1.37 4.80 -2.60
N VAL A 7 -1.58 3.68 -1.92
CA VAL A 7 -2.26 3.63 -0.63
C VAL A 7 -1.32 3.03 0.40
N ARG A 8 -1.29 3.64 1.59
CA ARG A 8 -0.66 3.08 2.79
C ARG A 8 -1.74 2.66 3.78
N VAL A 9 -1.71 1.41 4.22
CA VAL A 9 -2.57 0.88 5.27
C VAL A 9 -1.73 0.69 6.52
N VAL A 10 -2.18 1.18 7.66
CA VAL A 10 -1.53 0.96 8.96
C VAL A 10 -2.49 0.17 9.85
N GLY A 11 -2.00 -0.91 10.44
CA GLY A 11 -2.82 -1.80 11.25
C GLY A 11 -2.01 -2.82 12.03
N TYR A 12 -2.69 -3.56 12.90
CA TYR A 12 -2.08 -4.58 13.75
C TYR A 12 -2.12 -5.96 13.09
N TYR A 13 -0.94 -6.50 12.79
CA TYR A 13 -0.77 -7.86 12.31
C TYR A 13 -0.86 -8.85 13.48
N ARG A 14 -2.09 -9.24 13.82
CA ARG A 14 -2.37 -10.24 14.86
C ARG A 14 -2.43 -11.67 14.33
N ASP A 15 -2.88 -11.81 13.08
CA ASP A 15 -3.08 -13.08 12.40
C ASP A 15 -2.75 -12.95 10.90
N PRO A 16 -2.41 -14.06 10.22
CA PRO A 16 -2.14 -14.05 8.78
C PRO A 16 -3.27 -13.45 7.93
N GLY A 17 -4.52 -13.52 8.40
CA GLY A 17 -5.69 -12.99 7.73
C GLY A 17 -5.70 -11.46 7.61
N PHE A 18 -4.81 -10.74 8.29
CA PHE A 18 -4.65 -9.29 8.10
C PHE A 18 -4.40 -8.93 6.62
N PHE A 19 -3.48 -9.63 5.94
CA PHE A 19 -3.19 -9.36 4.53
C PHE A 19 -4.38 -9.72 3.62
N GLU A 20 -5.09 -10.80 3.93
CA GLU A 20 -6.28 -11.22 3.18
C GLU A 20 -7.44 -10.23 3.34
N ARG A 21 -7.64 -9.67 4.54
CA ARG A 21 -8.64 -8.62 4.79
C ARG A 21 -8.35 -7.39 3.94
N VAL A 22 -7.08 -6.97 3.87
CA VAL A 22 -6.66 -5.82 3.07
C VAL A 22 -6.85 -6.08 1.58
N ALA A 23 -6.34 -7.19 1.04
CA ALA A 23 -6.50 -7.53 -0.37
C ALA A 23 -7.97 -7.76 -0.76
N GLY A 24 -8.73 -8.43 0.11
CA GLY A 24 -10.14 -8.73 -0.06
C GLY A 24 -11.03 -7.49 -0.15
N ALA A 25 -10.66 -6.40 0.53
CA ALA A 25 -11.40 -5.14 0.46
C ALA A 25 -11.49 -4.55 -0.95
N PHE A 26 -10.44 -4.76 -1.77
CA PHE A 26 -10.38 -4.33 -3.16
C PHE A 26 -10.93 -5.39 -4.11
N ARG A 27 -10.54 -6.66 -3.92
CA ARG A 27 -10.96 -7.77 -4.79
C ARG A 27 -12.47 -7.96 -4.82
N LYS A 28 -13.17 -7.78 -3.70
CA LYS A 28 -14.64 -7.86 -3.65
C LYS A 28 -15.35 -6.79 -4.51
N LEU A 29 -14.65 -5.73 -4.89
CA LEU A 29 -15.13 -4.64 -5.74
C LEU A 29 -14.52 -4.69 -7.15
N LEU A 30 -13.95 -5.83 -7.54
CA LEU A 30 -13.30 -6.07 -8.84
C LEU A 30 -12.15 -5.11 -9.12
N MET A 31 -11.42 -4.71 -8.07
CA MET A 31 -10.24 -3.87 -8.18
C MET A 31 -8.98 -4.72 -8.01
N ASP A 32 -8.09 -4.66 -8.99
CA ASP A 32 -6.79 -5.33 -8.92
C ASP A 32 -5.79 -4.50 -8.09
N ILE A 33 -4.84 -5.18 -7.48
CA ILE A 33 -3.71 -4.57 -6.78
C ILE A 33 -2.47 -4.89 -7.60
N ASN A 34 -1.80 -3.86 -8.11
CA ASN A 34 -0.67 -4.04 -9.04
C ASN A 34 0.59 -4.52 -8.32
N TRP A 35 0.81 -4.00 -7.11
CA TRP A 35 1.85 -4.47 -6.20
C TRP A 35 1.43 -4.18 -4.75
N MET A 36 1.97 -4.96 -3.83
CA MET A 36 1.74 -4.82 -2.40
C MET A 36 3.05 -5.13 -1.66
N GLN A 37 3.45 -4.26 -0.74
CA GLN A 37 4.62 -4.46 0.09
C GLN A 37 4.31 -4.09 1.54
N ALA A 38 4.54 -5.03 2.44
CA ALA A 38 4.33 -4.87 3.86
C ALA A 38 5.65 -4.74 4.60
N ARG A 39 5.68 -3.95 5.67
CA ARG A 39 6.78 -3.96 6.63
C ARG A 39 6.30 -3.80 8.06
N LYS A 40 7.04 -4.39 8.98
CA LYS A 40 6.89 -4.19 10.42
C LYS A 40 7.30 -2.75 10.77
N VAL A 41 6.48 -2.07 11.57
CA VAL A 41 6.74 -0.71 12.06
C VAL A 41 7.23 -0.75 13.51
N SER A 42 6.63 -1.60 14.34
CA SER A 42 7.00 -1.76 15.75
C SER A 42 6.81 -3.18 16.26
N ASP A 43 7.41 -3.48 17.40
CA ASP A 43 7.44 -4.82 18.01
C ASP A 43 6.12 -5.28 18.62
N ASP A 44 5.18 -4.36 18.83
CA ASP A 44 3.81 -4.60 19.28
C ASP A 44 2.87 -5.16 18.19
N GLY A 45 3.40 -5.40 16.99
CA GLY A 45 2.65 -5.96 15.87
C GLY A 45 2.03 -4.91 14.95
N LEU A 46 2.42 -3.64 15.05
CA LEU A 46 2.03 -2.63 14.06
C LEU A 46 2.78 -2.83 12.74
N TYR A 47 2.03 -2.87 11.65
CA TYR A 47 2.53 -3.03 10.29
C TYR A 47 2.00 -1.91 9.41
N GLU A 48 2.78 -1.60 8.37
CA GLU A 48 2.30 -0.79 7.26
C GLU A 48 2.40 -1.54 5.95
N ILE A 49 1.37 -1.39 5.11
CA ILE A 49 1.28 -2.00 3.79
C ILE A 49 1.15 -0.88 2.78
N TYR A 50 2.09 -0.81 1.84
CA TYR A 50 1.99 0.03 0.66
C TYR A 50 1.44 -0.80 -0.50
N MET A 51 0.60 -0.17 -1.32
CA MET A 51 0.06 -0.81 -2.52
C MET A 51 -0.28 0.21 -3.60
N SER A 52 -0.17 -0.22 -4.86
CA SER A 52 -0.72 0.52 -6.01
C SER A 52 -2.00 -0.11 -6.50
N ILE A 53 -2.99 0.75 -6.72
CA ILE A 53 -4.34 0.37 -7.11
C ILE A 53 -4.78 1.25 -8.28
N PRO A 54 -5.18 0.68 -9.42
CA PRO A 54 -5.79 1.43 -10.50
C PRO A 54 -7.06 2.14 -10.00
N TYR A 55 -7.15 3.45 -10.21
CA TYR A 55 -8.33 4.20 -9.78
C TYR A 55 -9.56 3.77 -10.57
N SER A 56 -10.66 3.51 -9.86
CA SER A 56 -11.96 3.23 -10.46
C SER A 56 -13.06 3.89 -9.64
N ASN A 57 -14.30 3.87 -10.13
CA ASN A 57 -15.45 4.39 -9.40
C ASN A 57 -15.66 3.70 -8.04
N ASN A 58 -15.09 2.52 -7.84
CA ASN A 58 -15.20 1.76 -6.59
C ASN A 58 -14.09 2.08 -5.58
N PHE A 59 -13.09 2.88 -5.96
CA PHE A 59 -11.91 3.15 -5.12
C PHE A 59 -12.29 3.72 -3.76
N ASP A 60 -13.09 4.79 -3.75
CA ASP A 60 -13.47 5.46 -2.50
C ASP A 60 -14.28 4.53 -1.58
N ILE A 61 -15.14 3.68 -2.15
CA ILE A 61 -15.91 2.68 -1.41
C ILE A 61 -14.96 1.63 -0.80
N ALA A 62 -13.95 1.17 -1.55
CA ALA A 62 -12.96 0.23 -1.07
C ALA A 62 -12.17 0.79 0.12
N ILE A 63 -11.67 2.03 -0.01
CA ILE A 63 -10.93 2.73 1.03
C ILE A 63 -11.79 2.95 2.28
N GLN A 64 -13.03 3.40 2.11
CA GLN A 64 -13.95 3.60 3.23
C GLN A 64 -14.24 2.30 3.97
N ASN A 65 -14.50 1.21 3.26
CA ASN A 65 -14.70 -0.10 3.87
C ASN A 65 -13.45 -0.59 4.61
N LEU A 66 -12.27 -0.42 4.00
CA LEU A 66 -11.01 -0.83 4.58
C LEU A 66 -10.73 -0.05 5.87
N SER A 67 -10.96 1.27 5.88
CA SER A 67 -10.74 2.14 7.05
C SER A 67 -11.61 1.81 8.27
N LYS A 68 -12.67 1.01 8.09
CA LYS A 68 -13.59 0.55 9.14
C LYS A 68 -13.36 -0.90 9.53
N THR A 69 -12.37 -1.56 8.93
CA THR A 69 -12.08 -2.97 9.20
C THR A 69 -11.34 -3.10 10.51
N VAL A 70 -11.68 -4.12 11.30
CA VAL A 70 -11.00 -4.43 12.56
C VAL A 70 -9.51 -4.66 12.30
N ASP A 71 -8.68 -4.22 13.26
CA ASP A 71 -7.21 -4.21 13.20
C ASP A 71 -6.59 -3.25 12.18
N ILE A 72 -7.40 -2.47 11.45
CA ILE A 72 -6.92 -1.36 10.62
C ILE A 72 -7.12 -0.05 11.39
N GLU A 73 -6.00 0.60 11.71
CA GLU A 73 -6.01 1.89 12.41
C GLU A 73 -6.34 3.02 11.45
N LYS A 74 -5.72 3.00 10.27
CA LYS A 74 -5.92 4.02 9.24
C LYS A 74 -5.52 3.55 7.85
N VAL A 75 -6.14 4.17 6.87
CA VAL A 75 -5.83 4.05 5.45
C VAL A 75 -5.46 5.44 4.94
N GLU A 76 -4.39 5.53 4.17
CA GLU A 76 -3.79 6.78 3.74
C GLU A 76 -3.60 6.77 2.24
N ILE A 77 -4.14 7.78 1.56
CA ILE A 77 -3.97 7.98 0.13
C ILE A 77 -2.79 8.92 -0.06
N LEU A 78 -1.77 8.48 -0.79
CA LEU A 78 -0.56 9.24 -1.07
C LEU A 78 -0.74 10.00 -2.39
N GLU A 79 -1.19 11.25 -2.31
CA GLU A 79 -1.81 11.97 -3.44
C GLU A 79 -0.84 12.27 -4.58
N ASP A 80 0.42 12.54 -4.25
CA ASP A 80 1.50 12.90 -5.18
C ASP A 80 2.62 11.85 -5.21
N ALA A 81 2.31 10.62 -4.83
CA ALA A 81 3.30 9.57 -4.72
C ALA A 81 3.96 9.24 -6.06
N LYS A 82 5.30 9.18 -6.02
CA LYS A 82 6.15 8.55 -7.02
C LYS A 82 6.73 7.27 -6.45
N VAL A 83 6.64 6.17 -7.18
CA VAL A 83 7.20 4.90 -6.74
C VAL A 83 8.61 4.76 -7.30
N VAL A 84 9.60 4.75 -6.41
CA VAL A 84 10.98 4.40 -6.76
C VAL A 84 11.15 2.90 -6.56
N THR A 85 11.57 2.20 -7.60
CA THR A 85 11.73 0.74 -7.57
C THR A 85 13.20 0.39 -7.39
N TYR A 86 13.47 -0.48 -6.41
CA TYR A 86 14.79 -1.04 -6.16
C TYR A 86 14.79 -2.53 -6.48
N ILE A 87 15.88 -3.00 -7.08
CA ILE A 87 16.14 -4.41 -7.35
C ILE A 87 17.32 -4.83 -6.49
N ILE A 88 17.08 -5.76 -5.57
CA ILE A 88 18.12 -6.43 -4.79
C ILE A 88 18.54 -7.65 -5.57
N ARG A 89 19.76 -7.60 -6.13
CA ARG A 89 20.34 -8.71 -6.87
C ARG A 89 20.69 -9.86 -5.93
N ASN A 90 20.75 -11.08 -6.45
CA ASN A 90 21.19 -12.26 -5.69
C ASN A 90 22.58 -12.08 -5.03
N ASN A 91 23.46 -11.27 -5.62
CA ASN A 91 24.77 -10.94 -5.04
C ASN A 91 24.73 -9.84 -3.95
N GLY A 92 23.55 -9.42 -3.51
CA GLY A 92 23.34 -8.37 -2.51
C GLY A 92 23.47 -6.93 -3.03
N THR A 93 23.77 -6.73 -4.31
CA THR A 93 23.83 -5.37 -4.90
C THR A 93 22.43 -4.79 -5.04
N ILE A 94 22.25 -3.55 -4.62
CA ILE A 94 20.99 -2.82 -4.76
C ILE A 94 21.13 -1.82 -5.90
N ILE A 95 20.20 -1.86 -6.85
CA ILE A 95 20.12 -0.89 -7.94
C ILE A 95 18.72 -0.30 -8.01
N GLU A 96 18.61 0.95 -8.48
CA GLU A 96 17.34 1.52 -8.90
C GLU A 96 17.04 1.08 -10.35
N GLY A 97 15.80 0.69 -10.63
CA GLY A 97 15.42 0.20 -11.96
C GLY A 97 13.96 -0.25 -12.03
N GLU A 98 13.52 -0.60 -13.24
CA GLU A 98 12.15 -1.05 -13.48
C GLU A 98 11.94 -2.52 -13.07
N PRO A 99 10.75 -2.92 -12.59
CA PRO A 99 10.48 -4.32 -12.22
C PRO A 99 10.77 -5.33 -13.34
N SER A 100 10.63 -4.92 -14.60
CA SER A 100 10.93 -5.75 -15.79
C SER A 100 12.41 -6.08 -15.97
N GLN A 101 13.31 -5.38 -15.26
CA GLN A 101 14.76 -5.62 -15.29
C GLN A 101 15.23 -6.63 -14.22
N ALA A 102 14.31 -7.05 -13.35
CA ALA A 102 14.57 -8.08 -12.35
C ALA A 102 14.78 -9.44 -13.03
N ARG A 103 15.75 -10.20 -12.54
CA ARG A 103 16.03 -11.57 -12.98
C ARG A 103 15.53 -12.56 -11.94
N GLU A 104 15.60 -13.85 -12.29
CA GLU A 104 15.33 -14.92 -11.33
C GLU A 104 16.17 -14.72 -10.06
N TYR A 105 15.54 -14.92 -8.89
CA TYR A 105 16.10 -14.70 -7.55
C TYR A 105 16.37 -13.25 -7.13
N ASP A 106 16.11 -12.26 -7.99
CA ASP A 106 16.13 -10.87 -7.56
C ASP A 106 14.88 -10.52 -6.76
N ILE A 107 15.01 -9.60 -5.80
CA ILE A 107 13.88 -9.08 -5.02
C ILE A 107 13.56 -7.67 -5.51
N VAL A 108 12.29 -7.42 -5.86
CA VAL A 108 11.80 -6.10 -6.23
C VAL A 108 11.17 -5.43 -5.01
N VAL A 109 11.61 -4.20 -4.74
CA VAL A 109 11.13 -3.37 -3.63
C VAL A 109 10.54 -2.09 -4.19
N PHE A 110 9.30 -1.79 -3.83
CA PHE A 110 8.60 -0.58 -4.22
C PHE A 110 8.66 0.42 -3.07
N LYS A 111 9.29 1.57 -3.30
CA LYS A 111 9.43 2.63 -2.30
C LYS A 111 8.69 3.89 -2.75
N PRO A 112 7.48 4.15 -2.22
CA PRO A 112 6.78 5.40 -2.47
C PRO A 112 7.52 6.60 -1.85
N VAL A 113 7.60 7.68 -2.61
CA VAL A 113 8.07 9.01 -2.20
C VAL A 113 6.92 9.98 -2.45
N PHE A 114 6.49 10.71 -1.42
CA PHE A 114 5.28 11.54 -1.43
C PHE A 114 5.44 12.70 -0.45
N THR A 115 4.65 13.76 -0.65
CA THR A 115 4.55 14.90 0.28
C THR A 115 3.13 15.06 0.82
N LYS A 116 2.11 14.64 0.06
CA LYS A 116 0.71 14.85 0.43
C LYS A 116 0.02 13.53 0.77
N VAL A 117 -0.60 13.52 1.94
CA VAL A 117 -1.33 12.36 2.47
C VAL A 117 -2.75 12.79 2.84
N THR A 118 -3.72 11.99 2.42
CA THR A 118 -5.10 12.05 2.91
C THR A 118 -5.33 10.84 3.82
N THR A 119 -5.55 11.03 5.11
CA THR A 119 -5.75 9.93 6.08
C THR A 119 -7.23 9.69 6.34
N ILE A 120 -7.61 8.41 6.43
CA ILE A 120 -8.97 7.96 6.73
C ILE A 120 -8.89 6.91 7.82
N SER A 121 -9.54 7.15 8.95
CA SER A 121 -9.55 6.26 10.11
C SER A 121 -10.97 6.13 10.62
N TRP A 122 -11.46 4.89 10.78
CA TRP A 122 -12.83 4.61 11.21
C TRP A 122 -13.91 5.30 10.36
N GLY A 123 -13.65 5.46 9.06
CA GLY A 123 -14.52 6.17 8.12
C GLY A 123 -14.52 7.70 8.25
N ILE A 124 -13.70 8.26 9.14
CA ILE A 124 -13.52 9.70 9.30
C ILE A 124 -12.28 10.11 8.52
N VAL A 125 -12.44 11.06 7.60
CA VAL A 125 -11.32 11.68 6.88
C VAL A 125 -10.63 12.65 7.83
N SER A 126 -9.36 12.42 8.12
CA SER A 126 -8.51 13.28 8.94
C SER A 126 -7.29 13.69 8.11
N GLY A 127 -7.02 14.99 7.99
CA GLY A 127 -5.86 15.50 7.24
C GLY A 127 -6.08 15.59 5.72
N LYS A 128 -6.27 16.81 5.22
CA LYS A 128 -5.86 17.21 3.87
C LYS A 128 -4.62 18.10 4.06
N SER A 129 -3.46 17.64 3.60
CA SER A 129 -2.13 18.26 3.77
C SER A 129 -1.46 17.94 5.10
N VAL A 130 -0.42 17.10 5.04
CA VAL A 130 0.60 16.99 6.08
C VAL A 130 1.95 17.09 5.36
N TYR A 131 2.45 18.33 5.31
CA TYR A 131 3.76 18.85 4.85
C TYR A 131 4.10 18.81 3.35
#